data_AF-A0A7C2Q6T7-F1
#
_entry.id   AF-A0A7C2Q6T7-F1
#
_cell.length_a   1.000
_cell.length_b   1.000
_cell.length_c   1.000
_cell.angle_alpha   90.00
_cell.angle_beta   90.00
_cell.angle_gamma   90.00
#
_symmetry.space_group_name_H-M   'P 1'
#
loop_
_entity.id
_entity.type
_entity.pdbx_description
1 polymer ?
#
loop_
_entity_poly.entity_id
_entity_poly.type
_entity_poly.pdbx_seq_one_letter_code
_entity_poly.pdbx_strand_id
1 'polypeptide(L)'
;MIVEVEGRRFELDWKDAAVLLALLWVRFEALTLSHLHGVEADPGRLRARIEKLKSMGLVGEAKLGRSSVVYLTDLGHKVASLLERRAAELNVLQRGAEA
;
A
#
# COMPACT_ATOMS: atom_id res chain seq x y z
N MET A 1 -3.74 6.73 -9.83
CA MET A 1 -2.29 6.74 -10.08
C MET A 1 -1.90 5.45 -10.78
N ILE A 2 -1.04 5.55 -11.80
CA ILE A 2 -0.59 4.38 -12.56
C ILE A 2 0.88 4.11 -12.23
N VAL A 3 1.18 2.86 -11.87
CA VAL A 3 2.53 2.38 -11.55
C VAL A 3 2.83 1.19 -12.44
N GLU A 4 4.05 1.14 -12.99
CA GLU A 4 4.53 0.03 -13.80
C GLU A 4 5.72 -0.61 -13.11
N VAL A 5 5.64 -1.91 -12.86
CA VAL A 5 6.68 -2.71 -12.23
C VAL A 5 6.73 -4.06 -12.95
N GLU A 6 7.92 -4.46 -13.41
CA GLU A 6 8.15 -5.74 -14.08
C GLU A 6 7.20 -5.99 -15.28
N GLY A 7 6.93 -4.94 -16.06
CA GLY A 7 6.04 -5.00 -17.22
C GLY A 7 4.54 -5.14 -16.88
N ARG A 8 4.18 -5.04 -15.58
CA ARG A 8 2.79 -5.05 -15.11
C ARG A 8 2.36 -3.64 -14.74
N ARG A 9 1.17 -3.26 -15.20
CA ARG A 9 0.54 -1.97 -14.90
C ARG A 9 -0.45 -2.12 -13.75
N PHE A 10 -0.31 -1.28 -12.73
CA PHE A 10 -1.19 -1.19 -11.57
C PHE A 10 -1.90 0.15 -11.54
N GLU A 11 -3.22 0.12 -11.40
CA GLU A 11 -4.03 1.31 -11.22
C GLU A 11 -4.48 1.42 -9.76
N LEU A 12 -3.84 2.34 -9.05
CA LEU A 12 -3.98 2.53 -7.61
C LEU A 12 -4.58 3.89 -7.33
N ASP A 13 -5.63 3.95 -6.51
CA ASP A 13 -6.06 5.22 -5.94
C ASP A 13 -5.14 5.64 -4.77
N TRP A 14 -5.41 6.78 -4.16
CA TRP A 14 -4.56 7.29 -3.08
C TRP A 14 -4.64 6.42 -1.81
N LYS A 15 -5.78 5.76 -1.55
CA LYS A 15 -5.95 4.87 -0.39
C LYS A 15 -5.25 3.54 -0.60
N ASP A 16 -5.25 3.03 -1.84
CA ASP A 16 -4.45 1.86 -2.22
C ASP A 16 -2.97 2.13 -1.94
N ALA A 17 -2.47 3.28 -2.39
CA ALA A 17 -1.09 3.71 -2.13
C ALA A 17 -0.81 3.87 -0.63
N ALA A 18 -1.74 4.47 0.12
CA ALA A 18 -1.60 4.64 1.56
C ALA A 18 -1.53 3.29 2.32
N VAL A 19 -2.31 2.29 1.94
CA VAL A 19 -2.21 0.94 2.53
C VAL A 19 -0.83 0.33 2.25
N LEU A 20 -0.34 0.41 1.01
CA LEU A 20 0.96 -0.16 0.63
C LEU A 20 2.12 0.54 1.35
N LEU A 21 2.08 1.86 1.47
CA LEU A 21 3.09 2.63 2.20
C LEU A 21 3.01 2.38 3.72
N ALA A 22 1.81 2.28 4.28
CA ALA A 22 1.64 1.94 5.70
C ALA A 22 2.25 0.56 6.02
N LEU A 23 2.07 -0.42 5.14
CA LEU A 23 2.71 -1.73 5.29
C LEU A 23 4.24 -1.63 5.13
N LEU A 24 4.73 -0.86 4.15
CA LEU A 24 6.17 -0.68 3.91
C LEU A 24 6.90 -0.05 5.12
N TRP A 25 6.26 0.91 5.79
CA TRP A 25 6.89 1.66 6.87
C TRP A 25 6.86 0.96 8.22
N VAL A 26 6.01 -0.05 8.41
CA VAL A 26 6.01 -0.80 9.67
C VAL A 26 7.11 -1.85 9.67
N ARG A 27 7.82 -1.96 10.80
CA ARG A 27 8.97 -2.86 10.97
C ARG A 27 8.72 -4.33 10.61
N PHE A 28 7.48 -4.80 10.73
CA PHE A 28 7.10 -6.19 10.46
C PHE A 28 6.43 -6.38 9.09
N GLU A 29 6.33 -5.31 8.30
CA GLU A 29 5.67 -5.29 6.97
C GLU A 29 4.24 -5.85 6.96
N ALA A 30 3.60 -5.90 8.12
CA ALA A 30 2.31 -6.52 8.33
C ALA A 30 1.44 -5.73 9.32
N LEU A 31 0.15 -5.61 9.01
CA LEU A 31 -0.84 -4.89 9.80
C LEU A 31 -2.15 -5.66 9.88
N THR A 32 -2.84 -5.60 11.02
CA THR A 32 -4.24 -6.02 11.11
C THR A 32 -5.15 -5.00 10.43
N LEU A 33 -6.37 -5.43 10.08
CA LEU A 33 -7.40 -4.53 9.53
C LEU A 33 -7.68 -3.33 10.45
N SER A 34 -7.64 -3.52 11.76
CA SER A 34 -7.85 -2.44 12.73
C SER A 34 -6.79 -1.33 12.64
N HIS A 35 -5.54 -1.65 12.32
CA HIS A 35 -4.50 -0.64 12.10
C HIS A 35 -4.75 0.16 10.81
N LEU A 36 -5.34 -0.49 9.80
CA LEU A 36 -5.64 0.13 8.51
C LEU A 36 -6.93 0.97 8.51
N HIS A 37 -7.70 0.98 9.60
CA HIS A 37 -8.86 1.86 9.75
C HIS A 37 -8.52 3.36 9.61
N GLY A 38 -7.26 3.74 9.89
CA GLY A 38 -6.79 5.11 9.65
C GLY A 38 -6.78 5.52 8.17
N VAL A 39 -6.75 4.56 7.25
CA VAL A 39 -6.79 4.79 5.79
C VAL A 39 -8.23 4.72 5.26
N GLU A 40 -9.02 3.77 5.75
CA GLU A 40 -10.44 3.62 5.44
C GLU A 40 -11.22 3.20 6.69
N ALA A 41 -12.05 4.12 7.20
CA ALA A 41 -12.81 3.88 8.43
C ALA A 41 -13.97 2.89 8.25
N ASP A 42 -14.49 2.73 7.03
CA ASP A 42 -15.57 1.78 6.76
C ASP A 42 -15.00 0.35 6.59
N PRO A 43 -15.39 -0.61 7.46
CA PRO A 43 -14.83 -1.96 7.41
C PRO A 43 -15.12 -2.72 6.12
N GLY A 44 -16.27 -2.46 5.48
CA GLY A 44 -16.67 -3.10 4.23
C GLY A 44 -15.81 -2.63 3.07
N ARG A 45 -15.62 -1.31 2.95
CA ARG A 45 -14.73 -0.71 1.95
C ARG A 45 -13.28 -1.06 2.18
N LEU A 46 -12.82 -1.14 3.43
CA LEU A 46 -11.46 -1.57 3.73
C LEU A 46 -11.24 -3.02 3.28
N ARG A 47 -12.16 -3.94 3.59
CA ARG A 47 -12.08 -5.33 3.10
C ARG A 47 -12.06 -5.40 1.59
N ALA A 48 -12.97 -4.69 0.91
CA ALA A 48 -12.99 -4.66 -0.55
C ALA A 48 -11.67 -4.15 -1.14
N ARG A 49 -11.05 -3.16 -0.49
CA ARG A 49 -9.74 -2.64 -0.87
C ARG A 49 -8.62 -3.67 -0.68
N ILE A 50 -8.61 -4.37 0.45
CA ILE A 50 -7.63 -5.45 0.68
C ILE A 50 -7.81 -6.56 -0.35
N GLU A 51 -9.04 -6.99 -0.66
CA GLU A 51 -9.30 -7.99 -1.69
C GLU A 51 -8.86 -7.53 -3.09
N LYS A 52 -9.09 -6.25 -3.43
CA LYS A 52 -8.54 -5.66 -4.68
C LYS A 52 -7.02 -5.75 -4.73
N LEU A 53 -6.32 -5.38 -3.64
CA LEU A 53 -4.86 -5.44 -3.60
C LEU A 53 -4.33 -6.88 -3.62
N LYS A 54 -5.06 -7.83 -3.01
CA LYS A 54 -4.78 -9.27 -3.08
C LYS A 54 -4.95 -9.81 -4.50
N SER A 55 -6.03 -9.43 -5.20
CA SER A 55 -6.27 -9.87 -6.58
C SER A 55 -5.22 -9.33 -7.56
N MET A 56 -4.58 -8.20 -7.25
CA MET A 56 -3.42 -7.69 -7.98
C MET A 56 -2.11 -8.42 -7.65
N GLY A 57 -2.10 -9.23 -6.59
CA GLY A 57 -0.91 -9.90 -6.07
C GLY A 57 0.05 -8.95 -5.36
N LEU A 58 -0.45 -7.84 -4.82
CA LEU A 58 0.38 -6.85 -4.12
C LEU A 58 0.47 -7.16 -2.62
N VAL A 59 -0.62 -7.65 -2.01
CA VAL A 59 -0.65 -8.02 -0.60
C VAL A 59 -1.10 -9.46 -0.41
N GLY A 60 -0.65 -10.07 0.68
CA GLY A 60 -1.15 -11.34 1.20
C GLY A 60 -1.95 -11.13 2.48
N GLU A 61 -2.69 -12.15 2.90
CA GLU A 61 -3.42 -12.15 4.16
C GLU A 61 -3.23 -13.50 4.86
N ALA A 62 -2.79 -13.46 6.12
CA ALA A 62 -2.64 -14.64 6.96
C ALA A 62 -3.57 -14.56 8.17
N LYS A 63 -4.17 -15.69 8.55
CA LYS A 63 -4.98 -15.79 9.76
C LYS A 63 -4.09 -15.93 10.99
N LEU A 64 -4.37 -15.14 12.01
CA LEU A 64 -3.75 -15.19 13.33
C LEU A 64 -4.86 -15.35 14.38
N GLY A 65 -5.25 -16.59 14.64
CA GLY A 65 -6.37 -16.91 15.52
C GLY A 65 -7.71 -16.37 14.98
N ARG A 66 -8.35 -15.47 15.74
CA ARG A 66 -9.61 -14.81 15.34
C ARG A 66 -9.40 -13.55 14.47
N SER A 67 -8.15 -13.15 14.26
CA SER A 67 -7.78 -11.96 13.48
C SER A 67 -7.08 -12.36 12.18
N SER A 68 -6.92 -11.40 11.27
CA SER A 68 -6.05 -11.52 10.12
C SER A 68 -5.02 -10.39 10.09
N VAL A 69 -3.85 -10.71 9.54
CA VAL A 69 -2.79 -9.77 9.24
C VAL A 69 -2.61 -9.69 7.72
N VAL A 70 -2.56 -8.47 7.21
CA VAL A 70 -2.27 -8.15 5.82
C VAL A 70 -0.79 -7.81 5.74
N TYR A 71 -0.08 -8.32 4.73
CA TYR A 71 1.35 -8.10 4.56
C TYR A 71 1.70 -7.86 3.07
N LEU A 72 2.85 -7.23 2.81
CA LEU A 72 3.33 -7.05 1.44
C LEU A 72 3.84 -8.38 0.86
N THR A 73 3.50 -8.65 -0.40
CA THR A 73 4.24 -9.63 -1.20
C THR A 73 5.53 -9.00 -1.74
N ASP A 74 6.44 -9.80 -2.32
CA ASP A 74 7.64 -9.28 -3.00
C ASP A 74 7.31 -8.22 -4.06
N LEU A 75 6.24 -8.46 -4.83
CA LEU A 75 5.76 -7.51 -5.84
C LEU A 75 5.17 -6.26 -5.20
N GLY A 76 4.40 -6.44 -4.13
CA GLY A 76 3.88 -5.35 -3.30
C GLY A 76 4.98 -4.45 -2.78
N HIS A 77 6.07 -5.02 -2.28
CA HIS A 77 7.21 -4.28 -1.78
C HIS A 77 7.86 -3.45 -2.90
N LYS A 78 8.06 -4.02 -4.09
CA LYS A 78 8.60 -3.26 -5.25
C LYS A 78 7.70 -2.08 -5.63
N VAL A 79 6.39 -2.31 -5.67
CA VAL A 79 5.40 -1.25 -5.96
C VAL A 79 5.42 -0.18 -4.88
N ALA A 80 5.38 -0.57 -3.59
CA ALA A 80 5.39 0.36 -2.46
C ALA A 80 6.67 1.20 -2.41
N SER A 81 7.84 0.59 -2.63
CA SER A 81 9.11 1.32 -2.68
C SER A 81 9.17 2.30 -3.86
N LEU A 82 8.59 1.95 -5.02
CA LEU A 82 8.50 2.87 -6.15
C LEU A 82 7.56 4.05 -5.84
N LEU A 83 6.45 3.80 -5.14
CA LEU A 83 5.54 4.85 -4.67
C LEU A 83 6.25 5.82 -3.73
N GLU A 84 7.02 5.29 -2.77
CA GLU A 84 7.80 6.10 -1.82
C GLU A 84 8.83 6.97 -2.54
N ARG A 85 9.59 6.40 -3.47
CA ARG A 85 10.58 7.14 -4.27
C ARG A 85 9.94 8.28 -5.07
N ARG A 86 8.82 8.01 -5.76
CA ARG A 86 8.09 9.04 -6.50
C ARG A 86 7.54 10.14 -5.59
N ALA A 87 7.04 9.79 -4.40
CA ALA A 87 6.58 10.76 -3.43
C ALA A 87 7.74 11.64 -2.93
N ALA A 88 8.92 11.06 -2.70
CA ALA A 88 10.13 11.79 -2.34
C ALA A 88 10.60 12.74 -3.46
N GLU A 89 10.59 12.28 -4.71
CA GLU A 89 10.93 13.11 -5.88
C GLU A 89 10.00 14.31 -6.02
N LEU A 90 8.69 14.12 -5.86
CA LEU A 90 7.72 15.23 -5.88
C LEU A 90 7.96 16.24 -4.77
N ASN A 91 8.29 15.78 -3.56
CA ASN A 91 8.65 16.66 -2.45
C ASN A 91 9.94 17.45 -2.73
N VAL A 92 10.94 16.84 -3.38
CA VAL A 92 12.18 17.53 -3.78
C VAL A 92 11.89 18.62 -4.81
N LEU A 93 11.05 18.33 -5.81
CA LEU A 93 10.65 19.30 -6.83
C LEU A 93 9.88 20.49 -6.24
N GLN A 94 9.00 20.25 -5.27
CA GLN A 94 8.28 21.33 -4.58
C GLN A 94 9.22 22.25 -3.82
N ARG A 95 10.18 21.69 -3.07
CA ARG A 95 11.17 22.50 -2.32
C ARG A 95 12.10 23.31 -3.22
N GLY A 96 12.44 22.80 -4.40
CA GLY A 96 13.26 23.53 -5.38
C GLY A 96 12.52 24.64 -6.12
N ALA A 97 11.19 24.63 -6.16
CA ALA A 97 10.37 25.68 -6.76
C ALA A 97 10.06 26.84 -5.77
N GLU A 98 10.26 26.61 -4.47
CA GLU A 98 10.07 27.59 -3.39
C GLU A 98 11.38 28.30 -2.98
N ALA A 99 12.52 27.92 -3.57
CA ALA A 99 13.86 28.48 -3.31
C ALA A 99 14.31 29.40 -4.44
#